data_AF-A0A1F9PL91-F1
#
_entry.id   AF-A0A1F9PL91-F1
#
_cell.length_a   1.000
_cell.length_b   1.000
_cell.length_c   1.000
_cell.angle_alpha   90.00
_cell.angle_beta   90.00
_cell.angle_gamma   90.00
#
_symmetry.space_group_name_H-M   'P 1'
#
loop_
_entity.id
_entity.type
_entity.pdbx_description
1 polymer ?
#
loop_
_entity_poly.entity_id
_entity_poly.type
_entity_poly.pdbx_seq_one_letter_code
_entity_poly.pdbx_strand_id
1 'polypeptide(L)'
;MTRMLTIVLGALLMFPTLSLAGWGDVLDSVERVDKLITNHPAPPPEQVEANDEQPQRNEPRPSAARGNDDAHFIQPDDYFINNEELGSHSYIYVSLAKMVTAPSSNTKDEGEFMKVHDGQNLWTNHIWQSRIASKNELKLGMHFIAFHDNHQKGIYQAPLKKDRARGGTWWYAKITDMSDMFKGYVTVSGNYKVGLNNIRIPIQYGAQ
;
A
#
# COMPACT_ATOMS: atom_id res chain seq x y z
N MET A 1 -36.39 55.73 -29.34
CA MET A 1 -34.97 55.99 -29.64
C MET A 1 -34.24 54.64 -29.52
N THR A 2 -34.09 53.80 -30.55
CA THR A 2 -33.88 54.07 -32.00
C THR A 2 -32.51 54.75 -32.17
N ARG A 3 -31.44 54.18 -32.79
CA ARG A 3 -31.28 53.22 -33.92
C ARG A 3 -29.95 52.43 -33.78
N MET A 4 -29.88 51.13 -34.11
CA MET A 4 -29.39 50.49 -35.36
C MET A 4 -27.91 50.72 -35.75
N LEU A 5 -27.12 49.63 -35.79
CA LEU A 5 -26.48 49.04 -36.99
C LEU A 5 -26.11 47.56 -36.68
N THR A 6 -26.20 46.49 -37.51
CA THR A 6 -26.53 46.26 -38.94
C THR A 6 -25.28 46.32 -39.86
N ILE A 7 -24.87 45.31 -40.67
CA ILE A 7 -25.31 43.91 -40.95
C ILE A 7 -24.19 43.15 -41.75
N VAL A 8 -23.97 41.82 -41.53
CA VAL A 8 -23.81 40.71 -42.54
C VAL A 8 -22.66 40.82 -43.60
N LEU A 9 -22.12 39.82 -44.34
CA LEU A 9 -22.43 38.44 -44.77
C LEU A 9 -21.12 37.64 -45.00
N GLY A 10 -21.16 36.31 -45.12
CA GLY A 10 -20.01 35.55 -45.66
C GLY A 10 -20.10 34.03 -45.56
N ALA A 11 -21.05 33.40 -46.25
CA ALA A 11 -21.13 31.93 -46.35
C ALA A 11 -20.95 31.47 -47.80
N LEU A 12 -20.09 30.47 -48.03
CA LEU A 12 -20.32 29.50 -49.11
C LEU A 12 -19.59 28.17 -48.85
N LEU A 13 -20.31 27.07 -49.07
CA LEU A 13 -19.79 25.70 -49.18
C LEU A 13 -19.08 25.52 -50.53
N MET A 14 -18.25 24.48 -50.67
CA MET A 14 -18.21 23.58 -51.85
C MET A 14 -17.29 22.37 -51.60
N PHE A 15 -17.81 21.17 -51.86
CA PHE A 15 -17.03 19.93 -52.08
C PHE A 15 -16.85 19.71 -53.60
N PRO A 16 -15.75 19.10 -54.02
CA PRO A 16 -15.78 18.05 -55.07
C PRO A 16 -15.07 16.77 -54.59
N THR A 17 -15.75 15.61 -54.47
CA THR A 17 -15.99 14.56 -55.50
C THR A 17 -14.78 13.69 -55.88
N LEU A 18 -14.92 12.39 -55.59
CA LEU A 18 -14.12 11.26 -56.06
C LEU A 18 -14.29 11.01 -57.58
N SER A 19 -13.28 10.45 -58.27
CA SER A 19 -13.49 9.59 -59.45
C SER A 19 -12.30 8.65 -59.73
N LEU A 20 -12.55 7.60 -60.52
CA LEU A 20 -11.74 6.39 -60.75
C LEU A 20 -11.06 6.34 -62.13
N ALA A 21 -10.10 5.40 -62.26
CA ALA A 21 -9.55 4.81 -63.50
C ALA A 21 -8.73 5.74 -64.43
N GLY A 22 -7.73 5.27 -65.19
CA GLY A 22 -7.11 3.94 -65.33
C GLY A 22 -6.43 3.80 -66.71
N TRP A 23 -5.75 2.66 -66.97
CA TRP A 23 -5.15 2.27 -68.28
C TRP A 23 -3.95 3.13 -68.74
N GLY A 24 -2.87 2.61 -69.33
CA GLY A 24 -2.50 1.22 -69.60
C GLY A 24 -1.09 1.07 -70.22
N ASP A 25 -0.62 -0.17 -70.29
CA ASP A 25 0.30 -0.77 -71.28
C ASP A 25 1.63 -0.10 -71.67
N VAL A 26 2.74 -0.72 -71.24
CA VAL A 26 3.82 -1.14 -72.15
C VAL A 26 4.22 -2.57 -71.81
N LEU A 27 3.87 -3.50 -72.70
CA LEU A 27 4.46 -4.84 -72.81
C LEU A 27 5.89 -4.73 -73.35
N ASP A 28 6.79 -5.61 -72.92
CA ASP A 28 7.38 -6.67 -73.78
C ASP A 28 8.66 -7.26 -73.16
N SER A 29 8.96 -8.53 -73.50
CA SER A 29 10.25 -9.22 -73.27
C SER A 29 10.64 -9.44 -71.78
N VAL A 30 10.84 -10.65 -71.26
CA VAL A 30 11.22 -11.92 -71.92
C VAL A 30 10.51 -13.10 -71.27
N GLU A 31 9.64 -13.77 -72.02
CA GLU A 31 9.25 -15.16 -71.75
C GLU A 31 10.32 -16.09 -72.32
N ARG A 32 10.93 -16.98 -71.51
CA ARG A 32 11.62 -18.18 -72.03
C ARG A 32 11.96 -19.27 -71.00
N VAL A 33 11.46 -20.48 -71.31
CA VAL A 33 11.94 -21.82 -70.92
C VAL A 33 11.52 -22.38 -69.55
N ASP A 34 10.35 -23.02 -69.58
CA ASP A 34 10.02 -24.37 -69.07
C ASP A 34 10.22 -24.79 -67.60
N LYS A 35 9.04 -25.07 -66.99
CA LYS A 35 8.66 -26.34 -66.34
C LYS A 35 9.67 -27.07 -65.43
N LEU A 36 9.23 -27.35 -64.19
CA LEU A 36 9.10 -28.73 -63.66
C LEU A 36 8.23 -28.78 -62.38
N ILE A 37 7.11 -29.52 -62.48
CA ILE A 37 6.46 -30.33 -61.43
C ILE A 37 5.71 -29.62 -60.26
N THR A 38 4.59 -30.24 -59.92
CA THR A 38 3.60 -29.91 -58.87
C THR A 38 3.95 -30.49 -57.49
N ASN A 39 3.69 -29.76 -56.38
CA ASN A 39 2.90 -30.20 -55.20
C ASN A 39 3.18 -29.38 -53.92
N HIS A 40 2.11 -28.83 -53.30
CA HIS A 40 1.81 -28.62 -51.85
C HIS A 40 2.89 -28.14 -50.83
N PRO A 41 2.49 -27.48 -49.71
CA PRO A 41 1.44 -26.47 -49.50
C PRO A 41 2.03 -25.15 -48.92
N ALA A 42 1.19 -24.15 -48.66
CA ALA A 42 1.63 -22.87 -48.07
C ALA A 42 2.14 -23.01 -46.62
N PRO A 43 3.22 -22.31 -46.22
CA PRO A 43 3.67 -22.26 -44.83
C PRO A 43 2.72 -21.44 -43.94
N PRO A 44 2.55 -21.77 -42.65
CA PRO A 44 1.80 -20.94 -41.70
C PRO A 44 2.49 -19.58 -41.48
N PRO A 45 1.74 -18.51 -41.16
CA PRO A 45 2.33 -17.21 -40.86
C PRO A 45 3.12 -17.24 -39.55
N GLU A 46 4.44 -17.07 -39.64
CA GLU A 46 5.31 -16.82 -38.49
C GLU A 46 4.93 -15.49 -37.82
N GLN A 47 4.81 -15.51 -36.49
CA GLN A 47 4.60 -14.29 -35.71
C GLN A 47 5.95 -13.60 -35.49
N VAL A 48 6.12 -12.42 -36.09
CA VAL A 48 7.31 -11.59 -35.87
C VAL A 48 7.30 -10.98 -34.47
N GLU A 49 8.22 -11.43 -33.62
CA GLU A 49 8.62 -10.69 -32.41
C GLU A 49 9.37 -9.42 -32.83
N ALA A 50 8.88 -8.25 -32.41
CA ALA A 50 9.59 -6.98 -32.54
C ALA A 50 10.21 -6.62 -31.17
N ASN A 51 11.53 -6.71 -31.07
CA ASN A 51 12.29 -6.21 -29.93
C ASN A 51 12.35 -4.66 -29.96
N ASP A 52 11.70 -4.01 -29.01
CA ASP A 52 11.92 -2.59 -28.71
C ASP A 52 12.99 -2.44 -27.62
N GLU A 53 14.25 -2.29 -28.02
CA GLU A 53 15.33 -1.86 -27.12
C GLU A 53 15.18 -0.36 -26.77
N GLN A 54 14.57 -0.05 -25.62
CA GLN A 54 14.62 1.30 -25.05
C GLN A 54 15.84 1.47 -24.11
N PRO A 55 16.66 2.53 -24.29
CA PRO A 55 17.86 2.73 -23.49
C PRO A 55 17.54 3.05 -22.02
N GLN A 56 18.15 2.31 -21.10
CA GLN A 56 17.94 2.46 -19.67
C GLN A 56 18.45 3.82 -19.16
N ARG A 57 17.51 4.74 -18.91
CA ARG A 57 17.80 5.96 -18.15
C ARG A 57 17.97 5.58 -16.66
N ASN A 58 19.16 5.85 -16.12
CA ASN A 58 19.47 5.71 -14.70
C ASN A 58 18.79 6.80 -13.84
N GLU A 59 17.45 6.76 -13.76
CA GLU A 59 16.70 7.41 -12.69
C GLU A 59 16.82 6.54 -11.42
N PRO A 60 17.06 7.10 -10.22
CA PRO A 60 16.98 6.36 -8.97
C PRO A 60 15.51 6.00 -8.70
N ARG A 61 15.08 4.86 -9.26
CA ARG A 61 13.75 4.29 -9.07
C ARG A 61 13.48 4.18 -7.57
N PRO A 62 12.37 4.74 -7.03
CA PRO A 62 11.99 4.51 -5.65
C PRO A 62 11.99 3.00 -5.39
N SER A 63 12.75 2.56 -4.39
CA SER A 63 12.87 1.14 -4.09
C SER A 63 11.48 0.61 -3.77
N ALA A 64 10.95 -0.24 -4.65
CA ALA A 64 9.63 -0.82 -4.50
C ALA A 64 9.67 -1.75 -3.30
N ALA A 65 9.19 -1.26 -2.16
CA ALA A 65 9.02 -2.05 -0.95
C ALA A 65 8.04 -3.19 -1.24
N ARG A 66 8.58 -4.38 -1.54
CA ARG A 66 7.82 -5.64 -1.49
C ARG A 66 7.61 -6.02 -0.03
N GLY A 67 6.73 -5.29 0.64
CA GLY A 67 6.32 -5.53 2.01
C GLY A 67 4.86 -5.13 2.17
N ASN A 68 4.05 -6.02 2.74
CA ASN A 68 2.66 -5.75 3.14
C ASN A 68 2.57 -4.84 4.39
N ASP A 69 3.62 -4.08 4.66
CA ASP A 69 3.74 -3.24 5.84
C ASP A 69 2.81 -2.01 5.73
N ASP A 70 2.18 -1.62 6.83
CA ASP A 70 1.40 -0.37 6.89
C ASP A 70 2.28 0.88 7.09
N ALA A 71 1.66 2.06 7.24
CA ALA A 71 2.37 3.33 7.42
C ALA A 71 3.14 3.45 8.76
N HIS A 72 3.05 2.46 9.66
CA HIS A 72 3.90 2.30 10.84
C HIS A 72 4.94 1.18 10.69
N PHE A 73 5.05 0.60 9.50
CA PHE A 73 5.92 -0.53 9.16
C PHE A 73 5.57 -1.86 9.86
N ILE A 74 4.29 -2.01 10.25
CA ILE A 74 3.72 -3.23 10.88
C ILE A 74 3.04 -4.08 9.81
N GLN A 75 3.26 -5.40 9.85
CA GLN A 75 2.71 -6.36 8.89
C GLN A 75 1.41 -7.01 9.41
N PRO A 76 0.52 -7.53 8.54
CA PRO A 76 -0.76 -8.12 8.95
C PRO A 76 -0.62 -9.36 9.86
N ASP A 77 0.51 -10.05 9.75
CA ASP A 77 0.90 -11.24 10.51
C ASP A 77 1.88 -10.92 11.66
N ASP A 78 2.16 -9.64 11.93
CA ASP A 78 2.81 -9.25 13.18
C ASP A 78 1.79 -9.16 14.33
N TYR A 79 2.21 -9.60 15.50
CA TYR A 79 1.45 -9.53 16.75
C TYR A 79 2.19 -8.66 17.76
N PHE A 80 1.44 -7.92 18.57
CA PHE A 80 1.94 -7.30 19.79
C PHE A 80 1.70 -8.25 20.96
N ILE A 81 2.74 -8.52 21.73
CA ILE A 81 2.71 -9.48 22.85
C ILE A 81 3.37 -8.91 24.11
N ASN A 82 2.95 -9.42 25.26
CA ASN A 82 3.63 -9.27 26.56
C ASN A 82 3.32 -10.48 27.47
N ASN A 83 3.96 -10.58 28.63
CA ASN A 83 3.62 -11.56 29.69
C ASN A 83 2.60 -11.03 30.70
N GLU A 84 2.19 -9.77 30.56
CA GLU A 84 1.30 -9.09 31.51
C GLU A 84 0.19 -8.36 30.75
N GLU A 85 -1.01 -8.36 31.34
CA GLU A 85 -2.08 -7.45 30.97
C GLU A 85 -1.82 -6.01 31.49
N LEU A 86 -2.59 -5.04 31.00
CA LEU A 86 -2.49 -3.66 31.47
C LEU A 86 -2.81 -3.53 32.96
N GLY A 87 -3.82 -4.26 33.46
CA GLY A 87 -4.18 -4.30 34.89
C GLY A 87 -4.34 -2.90 35.51
N SER A 88 -3.60 -2.65 36.60
CA SER A 88 -3.51 -1.35 37.28
C SER A 88 -2.38 -0.44 36.75
N HIS A 89 -1.58 -0.91 35.79
CA HIS A 89 -0.48 -0.12 35.23
C HIS A 89 -1.00 1.05 34.38
N SER A 90 -0.25 2.15 34.37
CA SER A 90 -0.56 3.27 33.46
C SER A 90 -0.30 2.90 32.00
N TYR A 91 0.69 2.06 31.75
CA TYR A 91 0.98 1.47 30.45
C TYR A 91 1.81 0.19 30.69
N ILE A 92 1.84 -0.69 29.70
CA ILE A 92 2.80 -1.79 29.61
C ILE A 92 3.58 -1.65 28.30
N TYR A 93 4.82 -2.14 28.27
CA TYR A 93 5.53 -2.28 26.99
C TYR A 93 5.11 -3.57 26.30
N VAL A 94 4.99 -3.52 24.97
CA VAL A 94 4.63 -4.66 24.13
C VAL A 94 5.70 -4.86 23.06
N SER A 95 6.05 -6.11 22.79
CA SER A 95 7.00 -6.48 21.74
C SER A 95 6.28 -6.83 20.45
N LEU A 96 6.84 -6.46 19.31
CA LEU A 96 6.42 -6.97 18.01
C LEU A 96 6.96 -8.40 17.82
N ALA A 97 6.13 -9.33 17.36
CA ALA A 97 6.48 -10.74 17.25
C ALA A 97 5.76 -11.44 16.09
N LYS A 98 6.30 -12.59 15.66
CA LYS A 98 5.65 -13.53 14.74
C LYS A 98 5.13 -14.74 15.51
N MET A 99 3.94 -15.22 15.18
CA MET A 99 3.39 -16.45 15.75
C MET A 99 4.17 -17.67 15.24
N VAL A 100 4.57 -18.54 16.15
CA VAL A 100 5.23 -19.83 15.90
C VAL A 100 4.21 -20.96 16.10
N THR A 101 3.52 -20.94 17.26
CA THR A 101 2.47 -21.90 17.63
C THR A 101 1.21 -21.13 18.00
N ALA A 102 0.08 -21.42 17.37
CA ALA A 102 -1.19 -20.73 17.66
C ALA A 102 -1.76 -21.15 19.05
N PRO A 103 -2.44 -20.23 19.76
CA PRO A 103 -3.20 -20.55 20.97
C PRO A 103 -4.18 -21.72 20.78
N SER A 104 -4.23 -22.63 21.75
CA SER A 104 -5.12 -23.79 21.73
C SER A 104 -5.37 -24.35 23.13
N SER A 105 -6.40 -25.18 23.29
CA SER A 105 -6.66 -25.90 24.55
C SER A 105 -5.50 -26.82 24.96
N ASN A 106 -4.74 -27.36 23.99
CA ASN A 106 -3.53 -28.16 24.24
C ASN A 106 -2.36 -27.33 24.79
N THR A 107 -2.40 -26.02 24.62
CA THR A 107 -1.39 -25.05 25.08
C THR A 107 -1.92 -24.11 26.16
N LYS A 108 -3.02 -24.49 26.85
CA LYS A 108 -3.68 -23.68 27.89
C LYS A 108 -4.09 -22.28 27.40
N ASP A 109 -4.46 -22.20 26.12
CA ASP A 109 -4.83 -20.97 25.41
C ASP A 109 -3.69 -19.92 25.30
N GLU A 110 -2.44 -20.33 25.56
CA GLU A 110 -1.23 -19.58 25.23
C GLU A 110 -0.75 -19.93 23.82
N GLY A 111 -0.25 -18.94 23.08
CA GLY A 111 0.48 -19.14 21.83
C GLY A 111 1.97 -18.90 22.02
N GLU A 112 2.79 -19.51 21.17
CA GLU A 112 4.22 -19.25 21.09
C GLU A 112 4.52 -18.20 20.03
N PHE A 113 5.33 -17.21 20.39
CA PHE A 113 5.68 -16.10 19.52
C PHE A 113 7.18 -15.80 19.57
N MET A 114 7.80 -15.65 18.40
CA MET A 114 9.19 -15.21 18.26
C MET A 114 9.23 -13.68 18.13
N LYS A 115 9.86 -12.99 19.07
CA LYS A 115 10.02 -11.53 19.05
C LYS A 115 10.86 -11.09 17.84
N VAL A 116 10.42 -10.04 17.14
CA VAL A 116 11.04 -9.53 15.90
C VAL A 116 12.41 -8.89 16.16
N HIS A 117 12.67 -8.36 17.36
CA HIS A 117 13.87 -7.58 17.65
C HIS A 117 15.09 -8.41 18.07
N ASP A 118 14.89 -9.55 18.75
CA ASP A 118 15.95 -10.40 19.30
C ASP A 118 15.81 -11.90 18.99
N GLY A 119 14.72 -12.33 18.35
CA GLY A 119 14.46 -13.73 18.02
C GLY A 119 14.15 -14.63 19.22
N GLN A 120 13.94 -14.08 20.43
CA GLN A 120 13.55 -14.90 21.58
C GLN A 120 12.07 -15.29 21.51
N ASN A 121 11.77 -16.54 21.86
CA ASN A 121 10.40 -17.03 21.95
C ASN A 121 9.73 -16.63 23.28
N LEU A 122 8.42 -16.44 23.23
CA LEU A 122 7.55 -16.12 24.36
C LEU A 122 6.25 -16.93 24.25
N TRP A 123 5.86 -17.60 25.33
CA TRP A 123 4.54 -18.21 25.47
C TRP A 123 3.64 -17.25 26.25
N THR A 124 2.48 -16.89 25.68
CA THR A 124 1.53 -15.95 26.30
C THR A 124 0.15 -16.03 25.67
N ASN A 125 -0.88 -15.63 26.42
CA ASN A 125 -2.24 -15.38 25.93
C ASN A 125 -2.55 -13.88 25.73
N HIS A 126 -1.63 -12.98 26.14
CA HIS A 126 -1.76 -11.53 25.99
C HIS A 126 -1.29 -11.09 24.60
N ILE A 127 -2.18 -11.28 23.61
CA ILE A 127 -1.90 -11.18 22.17
C ILE A 127 -2.84 -10.17 21.53
N TRP A 128 -2.26 -9.21 20.79
CA TRP A 128 -3.02 -8.22 20.02
C TRP A 128 -2.51 -8.10 18.59
N GLN A 129 -3.37 -8.35 17.61
CA GLN A 129 -3.18 -7.74 16.29
C GLN A 129 -3.55 -6.26 16.39
N SER A 130 -3.17 -5.43 15.42
CA SER A 130 -3.60 -4.04 15.41
C SER A 130 -3.57 -3.40 14.04
N ARG A 131 -4.35 -2.33 13.89
CA ARG A 131 -4.34 -1.45 12.72
C ARG A 131 -4.21 0.01 13.16
N ILE A 132 -3.78 0.87 12.25
CA ILE A 132 -3.77 2.33 12.47
C ILE A 132 -5.20 2.81 12.77
N ALA A 133 -5.36 3.66 13.78
CA ALA A 133 -6.63 4.25 14.16
C ALA A 133 -7.03 5.37 13.19
N SER A 134 -8.32 5.45 12.83
CA SER A 134 -8.87 6.70 12.28
C SER A 134 -9.29 7.62 13.44
N LYS A 135 -9.27 8.94 13.21
CA LYS A 135 -9.61 9.95 14.24
C LYS A 135 -11.00 9.75 14.84
N ASN A 136 -11.96 9.27 14.03
CA ASN A 136 -13.37 9.14 14.43
C ASN A 136 -13.65 7.92 15.33
N GLU A 137 -12.67 7.03 15.47
CA GLU A 137 -12.77 5.83 16.32
C GLU A 137 -12.24 6.07 17.74
N LEU A 138 -11.45 7.13 17.93
CA LEU A 138 -10.85 7.47 19.22
C LEU A 138 -11.93 7.84 20.23
N LYS A 139 -11.85 7.24 21.43
CA LYS A 139 -12.80 7.45 22.53
C LYS A 139 -12.08 7.47 23.87
N LEU A 140 -12.64 8.18 24.84
CA LEU A 140 -12.18 8.15 26.22
C LEU A 140 -12.24 6.72 26.77
N GLY A 141 -11.21 6.29 27.49
CA GLY A 141 -11.12 4.93 28.03
C GLY A 141 -10.73 3.85 27.02
N MET A 142 -10.58 4.19 25.73
CA MET A 142 -10.14 3.23 24.71
C MET A 142 -8.68 2.79 24.96
N HIS A 143 -8.43 1.49 24.90
CA HIS A 143 -7.08 0.93 24.88
C HIS A 143 -6.47 1.09 23.48
N PHE A 144 -5.17 1.39 23.42
CA PHE A 144 -4.45 1.59 22.17
C PHE A 144 -3.01 1.09 22.27
N ILE A 145 -2.39 0.87 21.11
CA ILE A 145 -0.95 0.61 20.98
C ILE A 145 -0.32 1.79 20.24
N ALA A 146 0.88 2.23 20.63
CA ALA A 146 1.62 3.28 19.92
C ALA A 146 3.13 3.15 20.06
N PHE A 147 3.88 3.81 19.17
CA PHE A 147 5.33 3.79 19.18
C PHE A 147 5.87 4.73 20.27
N HIS A 148 6.81 4.23 21.07
CA HIS A 148 7.37 4.97 22.21
C HIS A 148 8.64 5.76 21.82
N ASP A 149 9.45 5.28 20.88
CA ASP A 149 10.81 5.84 20.71
C ASP A 149 10.93 7.04 19.76
N ASN A 150 9.81 7.65 19.33
CA ASN A 150 9.81 8.91 18.60
C ASN A 150 9.10 10.01 19.41
N HIS A 151 9.80 10.57 20.38
CA HIS A 151 9.29 11.66 21.22
C HIS A 151 9.74 13.02 20.68
N GLN A 152 8.78 13.88 20.34
CA GLN A 152 9.03 15.22 19.77
C GLN A 152 8.22 16.27 20.51
N LYS A 153 8.89 17.27 21.09
CA LYS A 153 8.26 18.40 21.81
C LYS A 153 7.25 17.97 22.88
N GLY A 154 7.53 16.85 23.57
CA GLY A 154 6.63 16.30 24.60
C GLY A 154 5.55 15.36 24.08
N ILE A 155 5.46 15.10 22.77
CA ILE A 155 4.44 14.26 22.14
C ILE A 155 5.08 13.04 21.48
N TYR A 156 4.54 11.85 21.74
CA TYR A 156 4.93 10.59 21.12
C TYR A 156 4.32 10.45 19.72
N GLN A 157 5.16 10.28 18.71
CA GLN A 157 4.84 10.33 17.27
C GLN A 157 5.05 8.96 16.60
N ALA A 158 4.42 8.77 15.43
CA ALA A 158 4.58 7.56 14.62
C ALA A 158 6.06 7.27 14.28
N PRO A 159 6.46 6.01 14.09
CA PRO A 159 7.84 5.69 13.72
C PRO A 159 8.19 6.28 12.34
N LEU A 160 9.40 6.81 12.19
CA LEU A 160 9.86 7.42 10.93
C LEU A 160 10.60 6.45 10.00
N LYS A 161 10.98 5.26 10.49
CA LYS A 161 11.80 4.27 9.78
C LYS A 161 11.43 2.85 10.21
N LYS A 162 11.41 1.92 9.24
CA LYS A 162 11.10 0.50 9.45
C LYS A 162 11.93 -0.16 10.56
N ASP A 163 13.25 0.02 10.54
CA ASP A 163 14.15 -0.62 11.52
C ASP A 163 13.82 -0.19 12.96
N ARG A 164 13.45 1.09 13.14
CA ARG A 164 13.01 1.62 14.44
C ARG A 164 11.62 1.13 14.84
N ALA A 165 10.69 0.98 13.89
CA ALA A 165 9.37 0.42 14.19
C ALA A 165 9.44 -1.06 14.59
N ARG A 166 10.30 -1.86 13.94
CA ARG A 166 10.38 -3.31 14.14
C ARG A 166 11.30 -3.73 15.29
N GLY A 167 12.36 -2.97 15.55
CA GLY A 167 13.31 -3.21 16.64
C GLY A 167 13.13 -2.30 17.87
N GLY A 168 12.23 -1.31 17.81
CA GLY A 168 12.01 -0.33 18.89
C GLY A 168 10.83 -0.63 19.78
N THR A 169 10.66 0.22 20.80
CA THR A 169 9.68 0.01 21.87
C THR A 169 8.29 0.47 21.46
N TRP A 170 7.29 -0.36 21.76
CA TRP A 170 5.88 -0.03 21.68
C TRP A 170 5.24 -0.14 23.07
N TRP A 171 4.19 0.62 23.31
CA TRP A 171 3.41 0.55 24.55
C TRP A 171 1.93 0.33 24.29
N TYR A 172 1.28 -0.34 25.24
CA TYR A 172 -0.17 -0.51 25.34
C TYR A 172 -0.67 0.32 26.53
N ALA A 173 -1.63 1.19 26.29
CA ALA A 173 -2.12 2.16 27.28
C ALA A 173 -3.57 2.57 27.01
N LYS A 174 -4.13 3.49 27.81
CA LYS A 174 -5.53 3.94 27.72
C LYS A 174 -5.62 5.45 27.49
N ILE A 175 -6.53 5.89 26.63
CA ILE A 175 -6.83 7.33 26.44
C ILE A 175 -7.55 7.86 27.68
N THR A 176 -7.02 8.93 28.29
CA THR A 176 -7.56 9.54 29.52
C THR A 176 -8.03 10.98 29.33
N ASP A 177 -7.64 11.66 28.26
CA ASP A 177 -8.25 12.93 27.84
C ASP A 177 -8.14 13.13 26.32
N MET A 178 -9.19 13.72 25.74
CA MET A 178 -9.31 14.06 24.33
C MET A 178 -9.52 15.56 24.09
N SER A 179 -9.52 16.39 25.15
CA SER A 179 -9.71 17.85 25.07
C SER A 179 -8.78 18.50 24.04
N ASP A 180 -7.52 18.07 24.00
CA ASP A 180 -6.49 18.58 23.10
C ASP A 180 -6.42 17.89 21.72
N MET A 181 -7.40 17.05 21.36
CA MET A 181 -7.43 16.36 20.05
C MET A 181 -7.45 17.34 18.86
N PHE A 182 -7.92 18.57 19.03
CA PHE A 182 -7.82 19.63 18.01
C PHE A 182 -6.37 20.11 17.78
N LYS A 183 -5.47 19.94 18.76
CA LYS A 183 -4.03 20.21 18.66
C LYS A 183 -3.23 19.05 18.05
N GLY A 184 -3.90 17.95 17.67
CA GLY A 184 -3.27 16.80 17.01
C GLY A 184 -2.71 15.72 17.93
N TYR A 185 -3.11 15.69 19.21
CA TYR A 185 -2.74 14.63 20.16
C TYR A 185 -3.86 14.35 21.18
N VAL A 186 -3.79 13.20 21.84
CA VAL A 186 -4.59 12.87 23.04
C VAL A 186 -3.67 12.73 24.25
N THR A 187 -4.23 12.87 25.46
CA THR A 187 -3.52 12.52 26.70
C THR A 187 -3.91 11.10 27.10
N VAL A 188 -2.93 10.35 27.58
CA VAL A 188 -3.06 8.93 27.92
C VAL A 188 -2.65 8.68 29.36
N SER A 189 -2.98 7.49 29.88
CA SER A 189 -2.61 7.05 31.23
C SER A 189 -1.09 7.20 31.47
N GLY A 190 -0.72 7.72 32.64
CA GLY A 190 0.62 8.25 32.91
C GLY A 190 0.83 9.72 32.55
N ASN A 191 -0.22 10.42 32.07
CA ASN A 191 -0.20 11.84 31.67
C ASN A 191 0.73 12.15 30.47
N TYR A 192 0.95 11.16 29.60
CA TYR A 192 1.71 11.33 28.36
C TYR A 192 0.84 11.82 27.21
N LYS A 193 1.46 12.44 26.19
CA LYS A 193 0.76 12.95 25.00
C LYS A 193 1.11 12.09 23.78
N VAL A 194 0.10 11.56 23.08
CA VAL A 194 0.29 10.72 21.90
C VAL A 194 -0.34 11.39 20.68
N GLY A 195 0.46 11.59 19.62
CA GLY A 195 -0.01 12.17 18.36
C GLY A 195 -1.01 11.25 17.68
N LEU A 196 -2.04 11.81 17.04
CA LEU A 196 -3.12 11.00 16.43
C LEU A 196 -2.60 10.06 15.33
N ASN A 197 -1.50 10.43 14.68
CA ASN A 197 -0.79 9.63 13.69
C ASN A 197 -0.13 8.37 14.26
N ASN A 198 0.09 8.26 15.57
CA ASN A 198 0.81 7.18 16.24
C ASN A 198 -0.11 6.11 16.84
N ILE A 199 -1.42 6.33 16.83
CA ILE A 199 -2.37 5.48 17.54
C ILE A 199 -2.75 4.27 16.67
N ARG A 200 -2.64 3.08 17.25
CA ARG A 200 -3.13 1.82 16.70
C ARG A 200 -4.24 1.26 17.59
N ILE A 201 -5.30 0.74 16.98
CA ILE A 201 -6.39 0.05 17.69
C ILE A 201 -5.98 -1.43 17.82
N PRO A 202 -5.85 -1.98 19.06
CA PRO A 202 -5.66 -3.40 19.26
C PRO A 202 -6.93 -4.15 18.90
N ILE A 203 -6.76 -5.26 18.19
CA ILE A 203 -7.79 -6.24 17.87
C ILE A 203 -7.45 -7.45 18.73
N GLN A 204 -8.34 -7.78 19.67
CA GLN A 204 -8.15 -8.90 20.58
C GLN A 204 -8.09 -10.20 19.77
N TYR A 205 -7.00 -10.94 19.91
CA TYR A 205 -6.90 -12.26 19.34
C TYR A 205 -7.71 -13.24 20.21
N GLY A 206 -8.50 -14.13 19.59
CA GLY A 206 -9.18 -15.22 20.29
C GLY A 206 -10.53 -14.90 20.98
N ALA A 207 -11.17 -13.77 20.69
CA ALA A 207 -12.55 -13.51 21.13
C ALA A 207 -13.57 -13.88 20.04
N GLN A 208 -14.13 -15.10 20.13
CA GLN A 208 -15.38 -15.54 19.47
C GLN A 208 -16.28 -16.21 20.48
#